data_AF-A0A519VX20-F1
#
_entry.id   AF-A0A519VX20-F1
#
_cell.length_a   1.000
_cell.length_b   1.000
_cell.length_c   1.000
_cell.angle_alpha   90.00
_cell.angle_beta   90.00
_cell.angle_gamma   90.00
#
_symmetry.space_group_name_H-M   'P 1'
#
loop_
_entity.id
_entity.type
_entity.pdbx_description
1 polymer ?
#
loop_
_entity_poly.entity_id
_entity_poly.type
_entity_poly.pdbx_seq_one_letter_code
_entity_poly.pdbx_strand_id
1 'polypeptide(L)'
;GIINSTYGGTIIEAWISHEGLINFPDLYNQSPPSIADTNPSILHNSMISPLLKCKIKGVLWYQGESNVSNAFEYRSLFPALIADFRAKFNEPNLPFLYVQLANYSGVEEPQQISQIAELREAQALAQTISNTAMVVSHETGLSGVDIHPIWKLPVALRLSAAAQNRIYGETNIVYISPSYVSSVVSGNKMVVTFKNVGTGLNKVGSVLNQFTIAGADKVYKTAVATISGANTVEVSATTVSSPMYVRYAWADNPRNANLYNSSNLPAESFRSDQPSESVSFTAVPFTTGNLVVTRYGDGNALPATDTTIPIFLDEYSNTGVKRNVNRPMPNIAGNYSSGITNLISGRHSFGVEALL
;
A
#
# COMPACT_ATOMS: atom_id res chain seq x y z
N GLY A 1 -2.32 -22.25 17.69
CA GLY A 1 -0.89 -22.06 18.01
C GLY A 1 -0.36 -20.86 17.26
N ILE A 2 0.75 -20.29 17.71
CA ILE A 2 1.47 -19.21 17.01
C ILE A 2 2.76 -19.81 16.47
N ILE A 3 3.05 -19.57 15.19
CA ILE A 3 4.34 -19.91 14.58
C ILE A 3 5.10 -18.59 14.46
N ASN A 4 6.30 -18.52 15.06
CA ASN A 4 7.16 -17.36 14.95
C ASN A 4 8.19 -17.57 13.83
N SER A 5 8.12 -16.74 12.80
CA SER A 5 9.06 -16.71 11.68
C SER A 5 9.46 -15.26 11.44
N THR A 6 10.33 -14.72 12.32
CA THR A 6 10.77 -13.32 12.30
C THR A 6 12.28 -13.24 12.28
N TYR A 7 12.83 -12.29 11.52
CA TYR A 7 14.26 -12.02 11.46
C TYR A 7 14.51 -10.51 11.30
N GLY A 8 15.39 -9.95 12.12
CA GLY A 8 15.61 -8.51 12.23
C GLY A 8 16.44 -7.95 11.08
N GLY A 9 16.17 -6.69 10.70
CA GLY A 9 16.95 -5.98 9.67
C GLY A 9 16.65 -6.37 8.22
N THR A 10 15.61 -7.17 7.99
CA THR A 10 15.35 -7.80 6.69
C THR A 10 14.49 -6.94 5.78
N ILE A 11 14.66 -7.11 4.47
CA ILE A 11 13.90 -6.43 3.41
C ILE A 11 12.82 -7.36 2.86
N ILE A 12 11.71 -6.84 2.34
CA ILE A 12 10.56 -7.63 1.91
C ILE A 12 10.89 -8.65 0.80
N GLU A 13 11.83 -8.31 -0.08
CA GLU A 13 12.34 -9.10 -1.19
C GLU A 13 12.90 -10.45 -0.72
N ALA A 14 13.52 -10.47 0.46
CA ALA A 14 14.06 -11.69 1.07
C ALA A 14 12.96 -12.68 1.48
N TRP A 15 11.73 -12.19 1.71
CA TRP A 15 10.58 -12.97 2.17
C TRP A 15 9.67 -13.45 1.04
N ILE A 16 9.85 -12.97 -0.19
CA ILE A 16 9.08 -13.40 -1.37
C ILE A 16 9.79 -14.57 -2.04
N SER A 17 9.07 -15.62 -2.42
CA SER A 17 9.64 -16.74 -3.18
C SER A 17 10.23 -16.28 -4.51
N HIS A 18 11.11 -17.10 -5.10
CA HIS A 18 11.71 -16.75 -6.39
C HIS A 18 10.64 -16.56 -7.48
N GLU A 19 9.63 -17.45 -7.52
CA GLU A 19 8.52 -17.31 -8.46
C GLU A 19 7.63 -16.10 -8.15
N GLY A 20 7.47 -15.74 -6.87
CA GLY A 20 6.75 -14.53 -6.46
C GLY A 20 7.40 -13.24 -6.95
N LEU A 21 8.71 -13.28 -7.24
CA LEU A 21 9.48 -12.16 -7.76
C LEU A 21 9.51 -12.09 -9.30
N ILE A 22 8.79 -12.95 -10.03
CA ILE A 22 8.86 -13.02 -11.51
C ILE A 22 8.56 -11.69 -12.23
N ASN A 23 7.78 -10.80 -11.60
CA ASN A 23 7.46 -9.47 -12.14
C ASN A 23 8.47 -8.37 -11.75
N PHE A 24 9.56 -8.74 -11.09
CA PHE A 24 10.63 -7.86 -10.63
C PHE A 24 11.97 -8.39 -11.19
N PRO A 25 12.25 -8.22 -12.49
CA PRO A 25 13.39 -8.87 -13.16
C PRO A 25 14.73 -8.57 -12.50
N ASP A 26 14.91 -7.37 -11.95
CA ASP A 26 16.11 -6.96 -11.22
C ASP A 26 16.30 -7.72 -9.90
N LEU A 27 15.22 -8.17 -9.27
CA LEU A 27 15.26 -9.00 -8.07
C LEU A 27 15.26 -10.49 -8.40
N TYR A 28 14.48 -10.90 -9.41
CA TYR A 28 14.36 -12.27 -9.88
C TYR A 28 15.70 -12.81 -10.39
N ASN A 29 16.42 -12.03 -11.20
CA ASN A 29 17.68 -12.47 -11.82
C ASN A 29 18.91 -12.28 -10.92
N GLN A 30 18.73 -11.82 -9.66
CA GLN A 30 19.87 -11.64 -8.76
C GLN A 30 20.54 -12.97 -8.43
N SER A 31 21.85 -13.02 -8.68
CA SER A 31 22.74 -14.10 -8.27
C SER A 31 23.80 -13.53 -7.32
N PRO A 32 23.43 -13.26 -6.05
CA PRO A 32 24.33 -12.62 -5.11
C PRO A 32 25.56 -13.53 -4.86
N PRO A 33 26.78 -12.97 -4.80
CA PRO A 33 28.02 -13.74 -4.69
C PRO A 33 28.20 -14.41 -3.32
N SER A 34 27.41 -14.00 -2.32
CA SER A 34 27.38 -14.56 -0.98
C SER A 34 25.93 -14.66 -0.48
N ILE A 35 25.69 -15.55 0.47
CA ILE A 35 24.40 -15.65 1.16
C ILE A 35 24.33 -14.54 2.20
N ALA A 36 23.35 -13.66 2.06
CA ALA A 36 22.95 -12.66 3.04
C ALA A 36 21.45 -12.75 3.27
N ASP A 37 20.98 -12.37 4.46
CA ASP A 37 19.57 -12.29 4.86
C ASP A 37 18.77 -11.19 4.12
N THR A 38 19.48 -10.33 3.40
CA THR A 38 18.94 -9.30 2.51
C THR A 38 18.87 -9.75 1.05
N ASN A 39 19.38 -10.95 0.71
CA ASN A 39 19.24 -11.48 -0.64
C ASN A 39 17.78 -11.82 -0.94
N PRO A 40 17.29 -11.58 -2.16
CA PRO A 40 15.95 -12.00 -2.57
C PRO A 40 15.70 -13.48 -2.29
N SER A 41 14.50 -13.80 -1.80
CA SER A 41 14.00 -15.15 -1.51
C SER A 41 14.73 -15.98 -0.46
N ILE A 42 15.82 -15.49 0.15
CA ILE A 42 16.61 -16.29 1.10
C ILE A 42 15.83 -16.66 2.37
N LEU A 43 15.02 -15.75 2.90
CA LEU A 43 14.22 -15.95 4.10
C LEU A 43 12.92 -16.70 3.78
N HIS A 44 12.36 -16.50 2.60
CA HIS A 44 11.31 -17.38 2.10
C HIS A 44 11.80 -18.84 2.14
N ASN A 45 12.96 -19.12 1.54
CA ASN A 45 13.48 -20.49 1.42
C ASN A 45 13.86 -21.11 2.76
N SER A 46 14.46 -20.32 3.67
CA SER A 46 14.93 -20.83 4.95
C SER A 46 13.86 -20.84 6.05
N MET A 47 12.91 -19.91 6.02
CA MET A 47 11.97 -19.68 7.14
C MET A 47 10.48 -19.86 6.79
N ILE A 48 10.07 -19.73 5.52
CA ILE A 48 8.67 -19.87 5.10
C ILE A 48 8.41 -21.22 4.42
N SER A 49 9.29 -21.63 3.50
CA SER A 49 9.19 -22.91 2.77
C SER A 49 9.02 -24.14 3.69
N PRO A 50 9.75 -24.26 4.83
CA PRO A 50 9.52 -25.37 5.77
C PRO A 50 8.12 -25.39 6.38
N LEU A 51 7.46 -24.23 6.48
CA LEU A 51 6.14 -24.06 7.08
C LEU A 51 5.00 -24.38 6.11
N LEU A 52 5.26 -24.57 4.81
CA LEU A 52 4.23 -24.88 3.81
C LEU A 52 3.52 -26.23 4.08
N LYS A 53 4.09 -27.07 4.94
CA LYS A 53 3.46 -28.32 5.43
C LYS A 53 2.43 -28.09 6.52
N CYS A 54 2.35 -26.87 7.07
CA CYS A 54 1.39 -26.49 8.10
C CYS A 54 0.15 -25.88 7.48
N LYS A 55 -1.03 -26.17 8.04
CA LYS A 55 -2.23 -25.39 7.77
C LYS A 55 -2.19 -24.11 8.61
N ILE A 56 -2.16 -22.96 7.94
CA ILE A 56 -2.18 -21.65 8.58
C ILE A 56 -3.56 -21.01 8.47
N LYS A 57 -3.97 -20.28 9.51
CA LYS A 57 -5.27 -19.56 9.52
C LYS A 57 -5.16 -18.10 9.08
N GLY A 58 -3.94 -17.57 8.98
CA GLY A 58 -3.66 -16.19 8.64
C GLY A 58 -2.22 -15.84 8.96
N VAL A 59 -1.80 -14.66 8.52
CA VAL A 59 -0.45 -14.13 8.68
C VAL A 59 -0.51 -12.84 9.48
N LEU A 60 0.41 -12.69 10.43
CA LEU A 60 0.72 -11.42 11.07
C LEU A 60 2.01 -10.88 10.45
N TRP A 61 1.97 -9.71 9.81
CA TRP A 61 3.10 -9.12 9.11
C TRP A 61 3.47 -7.75 9.71
N TYR A 62 4.65 -7.65 10.30
CA TYR A 62 5.21 -6.38 10.76
C TYR A 62 6.63 -6.27 10.26
N GLN A 63 6.78 -5.62 9.11
CA GLN A 63 8.06 -5.35 8.47
C GLN A 63 7.90 -4.12 7.57
N GLY A 64 9.00 -3.42 7.38
CA GLY A 64 9.17 -2.41 6.35
C GLY A 64 10.36 -1.50 6.62
N GLU A 65 10.87 -1.49 7.84
CA GLU A 65 11.92 -0.60 8.33
C GLU A 65 13.14 -0.55 7.38
N SER A 66 13.60 -1.72 6.91
CA SER A 66 14.72 -1.80 5.97
C SER A 66 14.35 -1.47 4.50
N ASN A 67 13.08 -1.26 4.18
CA ASN A 67 12.59 -0.82 2.86
C ASN A 67 12.21 0.68 2.83
N VAL A 68 12.43 1.43 3.91
CA VAL A 68 12.11 2.88 3.98
C VAL A 68 12.73 3.67 2.81
N SER A 69 13.97 3.35 2.43
CA SER A 69 14.65 3.99 1.30
C SER A 69 14.07 3.64 -0.08
N ASN A 70 13.19 2.64 -0.16
CA ASN A 70 12.58 2.16 -1.39
C ASN A 70 11.06 1.97 -1.23
N ALA A 71 10.42 2.90 -0.51
CA ALA A 71 8.99 2.87 -0.23
C ALA A 71 8.09 2.78 -1.48
N PHE A 72 8.55 3.33 -2.61
CA PHE A 72 7.82 3.28 -3.86
C PHE A 72 7.73 1.85 -4.41
N GLU A 73 8.84 1.12 -4.47
CA GLU A 73 8.83 -0.28 -4.93
C GLU A 73 8.07 -1.19 -3.96
N TYR A 74 8.07 -0.87 -2.66
CA TYR A 74 7.28 -1.58 -1.64
C TYR A 74 5.79 -1.65 -1.99
N ARG A 75 5.25 -0.65 -2.72
CA ARG A 75 3.86 -0.62 -3.18
C ARG A 75 3.52 -1.79 -4.11
N SER A 76 4.51 -2.32 -4.82
CA SER A 76 4.37 -3.47 -5.71
C SER A 76 4.81 -4.77 -5.02
N LEU A 77 5.88 -4.71 -4.22
CA LEU A 77 6.41 -5.88 -3.52
C LEU A 77 5.47 -6.41 -2.44
N PHE A 78 4.77 -5.55 -1.70
CA PHE A 78 3.90 -6.02 -0.63
C PHE A 78 2.66 -6.77 -1.14
N PRO A 79 1.94 -6.30 -2.17
CA PRO A 79 0.94 -7.13 -2.86
C PRO A 79 1.52 -8.44 -3.42
N ALA A 80 2.75 -8.43 -3.94
CA ALA A 80 3.40 -9.63 -4.46
C ALA A 80 3.68 -10.65 -3.35
N LEU A 81 4.17 -10.23 -2.18
CA LEU A 81 4.34 -11.09 -1.00
C LEU A 81 3.01 -11.74 -0.59
N ILE A 82 1.93 -10.96 -0.50
CA ILE A 82 0.61 -11.47 -0.11
C ILE A 82 0.12 -12.51 -1.13
N ALA A 83 0.25 -12.22 -2.42
CA ALA A 83 -0.15 -13.14 -3.49
C ALA A 83 0.70 -14.42 -3.49
N ASP A 84 2.00 -14.29 -3.30
CA ASP A 84 2.95 -15.40 -3.22
C ASP A 84 2.60 -16.34 -2.05
N PHE A 85 2.40 -15.78 -0.85
CA PHE A 85 2.01 -16.59 0.32
C PHE A 85 0.67 -17.30 0.08
N ARG A 86 -0.33 -16.61 -0.46
CA ARG A 86 -1.63 -17.22 -0.81
C ARG A 86 -1.47 -18.38 -1.78
N ALA A 87 -0.60 -18.25 -2.79
CA ALA A 87 -0.32 -19.32 -3.74
C ALA A 87 0.43 -20.49 -3.10
N LYS A 88 1.52 -20.22 -2.35
CA LYS A 88 2.38 -21.26 -1.74
C LYS A 88 1.65 -22.07 -0.67
N PHE A 89 0.77 -21.44 0.11
CA PHE A 89 -0.07 -22.13 1.09
C PHE A 89 -1.35 -22.73 0.49
N ASN A 90 -1.61 -22.52 -0.81
CA ASN A 90 -2.84 -22.93 -1.50
C ASN A 90 -4.11 -22.42 -0.80
N GLU A 91 -4.08 -21.17 -0.35
CA GLU A 91 -5.15 -20.49 0.39
C GLU A 91 -5.38 -19.11 -0.25
N PRO A 92 -6.17 -19.00 -1.33
CA PRO A 92 -6.33 -17.75 -2.11
C PRO A 92 -6.95 -16.60 -1.30
N ASN A 93 -7.66 -16.93 -0.22
CA ASN A 93 -8.25 -15.98 0.71
C ASN A 93 -7.52 -15.96 2.05
N LEU A 94 -6.24 -16.35 2.13
CA LEU A 94 -5.48 -16.31 3.38
C LEU A 94 -5.53 -14.89 4.00
N PRO A 95 -6.01 -14.74 5.25
CA PRO A 95 -6.03 -13.45 5.94
C PRO A 95 -4.61 -12.91 6.17
N PHE A 96 -4.38 -11.64 5.82
CA PHE A 96 -3.12 -10.93 6.08
C PHE A 96 -3.37 -9.73 6.98
N LEU A 97 -2.96 -9.82 8.24
CA LEU A 97 -3.08 -8.74 9.22
C LEU A 97 -1.71 -8.11 9.39
N TYR A 98 -1.58 -6.83 9.16
CA TYR A 98 -0.27 -6.18 9.09
C TYR A 98 -0.23 -4.84 9.78
N VAL A 99 0.98 -4.38 10.07
CA VAL A 99 1.21 -3.16 10.84
C VAL A 99 1.74 -2.05 9.92
N GLN A 100 1.05 -0.91 9.89
CA GLN A 100 1.63 0.34 9.37
C GLN A 100 2.73 0.77 10.33
N LEU A 101 3.94 1.03 9.82
CA LEU A 101 5.13 1.23 10.67
C LEU A 101 4.95 2.26 11.78
N ALA A 102 5.59 1.99 12.92
CA ALA A 102 5.69 2.92 14.02
C ALA A 102 6.50 4.17 13.66
N ASN A 103 6.48 5.17 14.55
CA ASN A 103 7.41 6.29 14.53
C ASN A 103 8.87 5.86 14.68
N TYR A 104 9.76 6.61 14.05
CA TYR A 104 11.21 6.48 14.20
C TYR A 104 11.87 7.86 14.19
N SER A 105 13.03 7.98 14.86
CA SER A 105 13.83 9.20 14.99
C SER A 105 13.21 10.27 15.92
N GLY A 106 13.84 11.44 15.97
CA GLY A 106 13.49 12.54 16.88
C GLY A 106 12.54 13.59 16.32
N VAL A 107 12.20 13.54 15.02
CA VAL A 107 11.42 14.61 14.37
C VAL A 107 9.94 14.43 14.63
N GLU A 108 9.42 15.17 15.61
CA GLU A 108 8.00 15.15 16.00
C GLU A 108 7.10 16.07 15.17
N GLU A 109 7.67 16.93 14.34
CA GLU A 109 6.94 17.90 13.53
C GLU A 109 6.71 17.38 12.09
N PRO A 110 5.60 17.76 11.44
CA PRO A 110 5.39 17.43 10.03
C PRO A 110 6.55 17.84 9.13
N GLN A 111 6.92 16.97 8.19
CA GLN A 111 8.05 17.20 7.27
C GLN A 111 7.56 17.38 5.83
N GLN A 112 8.34 18.09 5.01
CA GLN A 112 8.12 18.13 3.56
C GLN A 112 8.31 16.74 2.92
N ILE A 113 9.36 16.05 3.40
CA ILE A 113 9.80 14.74 2.92
C ILE A 113 9.97 13.85 4.15
N SER A 114 9.36 12.67 4.11
CA SER A 114 9.54 11.62 5.11
C SER A 114 9.43 10.27 4.42
N GLN A 115 10.55 9.56 4.32
CA GLN A 115 10.62 8.25 3.67
C GLN A 115 9.79 7.21 4.43
N ILE A 116 9.72 7.35 5.77
CA ILE A 116 8.89 6.47 6.59
C ILE A 116 7.41 6.73 6.35
N ALA A 117 6.99 8.00 6.21
CA ALA A 117 5.61 8.31 5.86
C ALA A 117 5.24 7.78 4.47
N GLU A 118 6.17 7.81 3.51
CA GLU A 118 5.99 7.18 2.18
C GLU A 118 5.83 5.66 2.27
N LEU A 119 6.58 5.00 3.15
CA LEU A 119 6.43 3.57 3.38
C LEU A 119 5.12 3.24 4.11
N ARG A 120 4.71 4.05 5.10
CA ARG A 120 3.40 3.93 5.75
C ARG A 120 2.26 4.07 4.73
N GLU A 121 2.41 4.97 3.76
CA GLU A 121 1.48 5.10 2.64
C GLU A 121 1.49 3.82 1.77
N ALA A 122 2.65 3.26 1.44
CA ALA A 122 2.74 2.01 0.69
C ALA A 122 2.02 0.84 1.41
N GLN A 123 2.15 0.76 2.73
CA GLN A 123 1.41 -0.20 3.57
C GLN A 123 -0.09 0.10 3.57
N ALA A 124 -0.50 1.37 3.59
CA ALA A 124 -1.91 1.75 3.54
C ALA A 124 -2.59 1.35 2.22
N LEU A 125 -1.87 1.40 1.09
CA LEU A 125 -2.40 0.98 -0.22
C LEU A 125 -2.81 -0.50 -0.26
N ALA A 126 -2.14 -1.36 0.52
CA ALA A 126 -2.48 -2.79 0.61
C ALA A 126 -3.84 -3.07 1.28
N GLN A 127 -4.50 -2.08 1.86
CA GLN A 127 -5.87 -2.20 2.38
C GLN A 127 -6.90 -2.41 1.27
N THR A 128 -6.53 -2.14 0.01
CA THR A 128 -7.37 -2.42 -1.17
C THR A 128 -7.39 -3.91 -1.53
N ILE A 129 -6.46 -4.70 -0.99
CA ILE A 129 -6.38 -6.15 -1.22
C ILE A 129 -7.43 -6.84 -0.35
N SER A 130 -8.16 -7.80 -0.94
CA SER A 130 -9.17 -8.58 -0.23
C SER A 130 -8.56 -9.32 0.97
N ASN A 131 -9.37 -9.54 2.01
CA ASN A 131 -8.98 -10.24 3.23
C ASN A 131 -7.67 -9.78 3.90
N THR A 132 -7.36 -8.49 3.81
CA THR A 132 -6.30 -7.87 4.62
C THR A 132 -6.88 -6.99 5.72
N ALA A 133 -6.07 -6.67 6.72
CA ALA A 133 -6.36 -5.62 7.71
C ALA A 133 -5.06 -4.96 8.17
N MET A 134 -5.01 -3.63 8.10
CA MET A 134 -3.91 -2.84 8.60
C MET A 134 -4.21 -2.34 10.01
N VAL A 135 -3.22 -2.39 10.90
CA VAL A 135 -3.26 -1.68 12.17
C VAL A 135 -2.27 -0.53 12.14
N VAL A 136 -2.70 0.63 12.61
CA VAL A 136 -1.85 1.82 12.72
C VAL A 136 -0.97 1.71 13.96
N SER A 137 0.28 2.17 13.90
CA SER A 137 1.21 2.12 15.05
C SER A 137 2.15 3.31 15.20
N HIS A 138 1.96 4.37 14.41
CA HIS A 138 2.87 5.52 14.33
C HIS A 138 3.02 6.31 15.65
N GLU A 139 2.19 6.05 16.65
CA GLU A 139 2.23 6.70 17.97
C GLU A 139 2.88 5.84 19.08
N THR A 140 3.39 4.64 18.74
CA THR A 140 3.77 3.60 19.73
C THR A 140 5.25 3.58 20.16
N GLY A 141 6.11 4.36 19.53
CA GLY A 141 7.53 4.51 19.84
C GLY A 141 7.85 5.73 20.71
N LEU A 142 9.01 5.72 21.38
CA LEU A 142 9.57 6.93 22.01
C LEU A 142 10.38 7.72 20.98
N SER A 143 10.42 9.04 21.14
CA SER A 143 11.25 9.92 20.31
C SER A 143 12.74 9.67 20.53
N GLY A 144 13.48 9.43 19.44
CA GLY A 144 14.95 9.41 19.44
C GLY A 144 15.64 8.26 20.19
N VAL A 145 14.91 7.20 20.59
CA VAL A 145 15.51 6.11 21.40
C VAL A 145 15.74 4.83 20.61
N ASP A 146 14.78 4.42 19.77
CA ASP A 146 14.81 3.10 19.14
C ASP A 146 13.88 3.07 17.91
N ILE A 147 14.22 2.25 16.91
CA ILE A 147 13.33 1.90 15.79
C ILE A 147 12.26 0.89 16.22
N HIS A 148 12.52 0.14 17.30
CA HIS A 148 11.56 -0.81 17.84
C HIS A 148 10.55 -0.06 18.74
N PRO A 149 9.23 -0.12 18.44
CA PRO A 149 8.24 0.55 19.27
C PRO A 149 8.26 -0.01 20.69
N ILE A 150 8.36 0.88 21.68
CA ILE A 150 8.40 0.49 23.09
C ILE A 150 7.02 0.01 23.55
N TRP A 151 5.95 0.60 23.03
CA TRP A 151 4.58 0.21 23.35
C TRP A 151 4.03 -0.81 22.34
N LYS A 152 4.39 -2.08 22.54
CA LYS A 152 3.93 -3.19 21.68
C LYS A 152 2.49 -3.65 21.99
N LEU A 153 2.01 -3.43 23.23
CA LEU A 153 0.68 -3.89 23.65
C LEU A 153 -0.46 -3.27 22.81
N PRO A 154 -0.51 -1.96 22.53
CA PRO A 154 -1.51 -1.38 21.64
C PRO A 154 -1.53 -2.04 20.25
N VAL A 155 -0.36 -2.30 19.66
CA VAL A 155 -0.24 -2.97 18.35
C VAL A 155 -0.82 -4.38 18.43
N ALA A 156 -0.46 -5.15 19.45
CA ALA A 156 -0.97 -6.51 19.66
C ALA A 156 -2.49 -6.55 19.86
N LEU A 157 -3.05 -5.62 20.64
CA LEU A 157 -4.51 -5.51 20.85
C LEU A 157 -5.25 -5.19 19.54
N ARG A 158 -4.70 -4.30 18.71
CA ARG A 158 -5.27 -3.99 17.40
C ARG A 158 -5.21 -5.18 16.45
N LEU A 159 -4.09 -5.90 16.39
CA LEU A 159 -3.96 -7.13 15.59
C LEU A 159 -4.92 -8.22 16.09
N SER A 160 -5.10 -8.32 17.41
CA SER A 160 -6.08 -9.24 18.00
C SER A 160 -7.51 -8.91 17.60
N ALA A 161 -7.90 -7.62 17.59
CA ALA A 161 -9.20 -7.19 17.09
C ALA A 161 -9.38 -7.50 15.60
N ALA A 162 -8.34 -7.27 14.79
CA ALA A 162 -8.35 -7.61 13.38
C ALA A 162 -8.47 -9.12 13.14
N ALA A 163 -7.82 -9.95 13.97
CA ALA A 163 -7.92 -11.41 13.91
C ALA A 163 -9.31 -11.91 14.30
N GLN A 164 -9.88 -11.40 15.40
CA GLN A 164 -11.24 -11.71 15.83
C GLN A 164 -12.23 -11.49 14.67
N ASN A 165 -12.11 -10.36 13.96
CA ASN A 165 -12.97 -10.10 12.81
C ASN A 165 -12.64 -10.96 11.57
N ARG A 166 -11.41 -10.90 11.07
CA ARG A 166 -11.04 -11.43 9.75
C ARG A 166 -10.79 -12.94 9.73
N ILE A 167 -10.42 -13.51 10.87
CA ILE A 167 -10.07 -14.92 11.00
C ILE A 167 -11.17 -15.69 11.73
N TYR A 168 -11.78 -15.10 12.76
CA TYR A 168 -12.76 -15.77 13.62
C TYR A 168 -14.22 -15.36 13.37
N GLY A 169 -14.47 -14.38 12.50
CA GLY A 169 -15.82 -14.00 12.07
C GLY A 169 -16.59 -13.17 13.10
N GLU A 170 -15.92 -12.56 14.07
CA GLU A 170 -16.55 -11.69 15.06
C GLU A 170 -16.85 -10.31 14.44
N THR A 171 -18.10 -10.11 14.00
CA THR A 171 -18.49 -8.91 13.25
C THR A 171 -18.72 -7.67 14.11
N ASN A 172 -18.88 -7.83 15.41
CA ASN A 172 -19.23 -6.74 16.34
C ASN A 172 -18.00 -6.06 16.97
N ILE A 173 -16.79 -6.30 16.43
CA ILE A 173 -15.55 -5.69 16.90
C ILE A 173 -15.06 -4.62 15.92
N VAL A 174 -14.70 -3.45 16.44
CA VAL A 174 -14.07 -2.40 15.64
C VAL A 174 -12.58 -2.65 15.59
N TYR A 175 -12.04 -2.86 14.40
CA TYR A 175 -10.63 -3.22 14.19
C TYR A 175 -9.92 -2.34 13.15
N ILE A 176 -10.67 -1.51 12.39
CA ILE A 176 -10.10 -0.65 11.35
C ILE A 176 -10.02 0.79 11.85
N SER A 177 -8.85 1.38 11.70
CA SER A 177 -8.56 2.80 11.96
C SER A 177 -9.25 3.75 10.97
N PRO A 178 -9.48 5.03 11.35
CA PRO A 178 -9.87 6.05 10.39
C PRO A 178 -8.92 6.10 9.19
N SER A 179 -9.50 6.10 7.99
CA SER A 179 -8.74 6.17 6.73
C SER A 179 -9.23 7.34 5.88
N TYR A 180 -8.29 7.99 5.19
CA TYR A 180 -8.60 9.08 4.25
C TYR A 180 -9.49 8.57 3.11
N VAL A 181 -10.49 9.36 2.71
CA VAL A 181 -11.34 9.09 1.55
C VAL A 181 -11.16 10.15 0.48
N SER A 182 -11.32 11.42 0.87
CA SER A 182 -11.29 12.54 -0.06
C SER A 182 -11.02 13.83 0.66
N SER A 183 -10.65 14.86 -0.10
CA SER A 183 -10.57 16.22 0.40
C SER A 183 -11.05 17.20 -0.65
N VAL A 184 -11.81 18.21 -0.23
CA VAL A 184 -12.34 19.26 -1.11
C VAL A 184 -11.91 20.64 -0.61
N VAL A 185 -11.69 21.56 -1.55
CA VAL A 185 -11.41 22.97 -1.23
C VAL A 185 -12.73 23.65 -0.87
N SER A 186 -12.74 24.41 0.22
CA SER A 186 -13.86 25.25 0.65
C SER A 186 -13.36 26.63 1.06
N GLY A 187 -13.23 27.55 0.11
CA GLY A 187 -12.61 28.85 0.36
C GLY A 187 -11.11 28.69 0.63
N ASN A 188 -10.64 29.13 1.80
CA ASN A 188 -9.23 29.03 2.21
C ASN A 188 -8.91 27.79 3.08
N LYS A 189 -9.80 26.80 3.12
CA LYS A 189 -9.63 25.54 3.87
C LYS A 189 -9.79 24.31 2.99
N MET A 190 -9.22 23.20 3.44
CA MET A 190 -9.49 21.86 2.94
C MET A 190 -10.44 21.15 3.89
N VAL A 191 -11.51 20.55 3.38
CA VAL A 191 -12.40 19.66 4.15
C VAL A 191 -12.03 18.22 3.82
N VAL A 192 -11.50 17.50 4.80
CA VAL A 192 -11.05 16.12 4.69
C VAL A 192 -12.13 15.17 5.19
N THR A 193 -12.47 14.15 4.40
CA THR A 193 -13.45 13.13 4.74
C THR A 193 -12.76 11.81 5.05
N PHE A 194 -13.19 11.16 6.14
CA PHE A 194 -12.68 9.88 6.60
C PHE A 194 -13.76 8.78 6.54
N LYS A 195 -13.31 7.54 6.41
CA LYS A 195 -14.12 6.33 6.66
C LYS A 195 -13.63 5.63 7.93
N ASN A 196 -14.32 4.58 8.36
CA ASN A 196 -13.97 3.77 9.55
C ASN A 196 -13.97 4.58 10.88
N VAL A 197 -14.90 5.55 10.97
CA VAL A 197 -14.98 6.45 12.12
C VAL A 197 -15.91 5.96 13.24
N GLY A 198 -16.57 4.82 13.06
CA GLY A 198 -17.61 4.36 13.99
C GLY A 198 -18.76 5.38 14.09
N THR A 199 -19.04 5.87 15.29
CA THR A 199 -20.04 6.94 15.50
C THR A 199 -19.48 8.34 15.27
N GLY A 200 -18.15 8.49 15.16
CA GLY A 200 -17.53 9.75 14.79
C GLY A 200 -16.04 9.83 15.10
N LEU A 201 -15.40 10.86 14.56
CA LEU A 201 -14.03 11.22 14.86
C LEU A 201 -13.91 11.83 16.26
N ASN A 202 -12.78 11.57 16.89
CA ASN A 202 -12.40 12.16 18.16
C ASN A 202 -10.92 12.54 18.16
N LYS A 203 -10.50 13.29 19.18
CA LYS A 203 -9.09 13.64 19.36
C LYS A 203 -8.62 13.44 20.79
N VAL A 204 -7.35 13.09 20.94
CA VAL A 204 -6.69 13.05 22.25
C VAL A 204 -6.04 14.42 22.51
N GLY A 205 -6.50 15.12 23.54
CA GLY A 205 -6.05 16.47 23.88
C GLY A 205 -6.97 17.59 23.35
N SER A 206 -6.51 18.85 23.49
CA SER A 206 -7.34 20.03 23.23
C SER A 206 -7.34 20.50 21.77
N VAL A 207 -6.26 20.24 21.04
CA VAL A 207 -6.05 20.68 19.65
C VAL A 207 -5.68 19.49 18.76
N LEU A 208 -6.09 19.49 17.49
CA LEU A 208 -5.61 18.48 16.53
C LEU A 208 -4.20 18.84 16.06
N ASN A 209 -3.31 17.85 16.06
CA ASN A 209 -1.92 17.99 15.66
C ASN A 209 -1.66 17.25 14.33
N GLN A 210 -0.45 17.42 13.80
CA GLN A 210 0.09 16.65 12.67
C GLN A 210 -0.63 16.85 11.33
N PHE A 211 -1.44 17.90 11.20
CA PHE A 211 -1.99 18.32 9.91
C PHE A 211 -1.07 19.34 9.24
N THR A 212 -0.84 19.16 7.94
CA THR A 212 -0.23 20.18 7.09
C THR A 212 -1.06 20.44 5.85
N ILE A 213 -0.94 21.63 5.31
CA ILE A 213 -1.66 22.09 4.13
C ILE A 213 -0.70 22.82 3.17
N ALA A 214 -0.89 22.68 1.87
CA ALA A 214 -0.10 23.34 0.85
C ALA A 214 -0.98 23.85 -0.29
N GLY A 215 -0.50 24.88 -0.99
CA GLY A 215 -1.07 25.30 -2.28
C GLY A 215 -0.46 24.51 -3.44
N ALA A 216 -0.55 25.07 -4.66
CA ALA A 216 0.00 24.47 -5.87
C ALA A 216 1.52 24.22 -5.81
N ASP A 217 2.23 25.01 -5.00
CA ASP A 217 3.69 24.95 -4.81
C ASP A 217 4.15 23.71 -4.02
N LYS A 218 3.22 22.97 -3.39
CA LYS A 218 3.50 21.83 -2.51
C LYS A 218 4.45 22.18 -1.35
N VAL A 219 4.50 23.44 -0.94
CA VAL A 219 5.23 23.85 0.27
C VAL A 219 4.30 23.70 1.46
N TYR A 220 4.39 22.57 2.15
CA TYR A 220 3.50 22.23 3.27
C TYR A 220 3.75 23.13 4.48
N LYS A 221 2.68 23.66 5.06
CA LYS A 221 2.69 24.45 6.29
C LYS A 221 1.89 23.72 7.36
N THR A 222 2.33 23.79 8.61
CA THR A 222 1.52 23.35 9.75
C THR A 222 0.16 24.03 9.70
N ALA A 223 -0.91 23.25 9.90
CA ALA A 223 -2.27 23.71 9.74
C ALA A 223 -3.05 23.59 11.05
N VAL A 224 -3.99 24.51 11.25
CA VAL A 224 -5.04 24.38 12.25
C VAL A 224 -6.08 23.42 11.69
N ALA A 225 -6.38 22.36 12.46
CA ALA A 225 -7.38 21.37 12.11
C ALA A 225 -8.50 21.32 13.15
N THR A 226 -9.75 21.18 12.69
CA THR A 226 -10.94 21.09 13.54
C THR A 226 -11.88 20.00 13.02
N ILE A 227 -12.32 19.11 13.91
CA ILE A 227 -13.38 18.14 13.58
C ILE A 227 -14.67 18.93 13.37
N SER A 228 -15.22 18.89 12.16
CA SER A 228 -16.37 19.70 11.72
C SER A 228 -17.65 18.88 11.55
N GLY A 229 -17.58 17.57 11.69
CA GLY A 229 -18.69 16.64 11.57
C GLY A 229 -18.29 15.25 12.07
N ALA A 230 -19.18 14.27 11.95
CA ALA A 230 -18.92 12.91 12.41
C ALA A 230 -17.68 12.29 11.72
N ASN A 231 -17.46 12.59 10.44
CA ASN A 231 -16.37 12.01 9.67
C ASN A 231 -15.53 13.04 8.90
N THR A 232 -15.59 14.32 9.29
CA THR A 232 -14.92 15.41 8.57
C THR A 232 -14.01 16.24 9.46
N VAL A 233 -12.88 16.67 8.89
CA VAL A 233 -11.93 17.62 9.49
C VAL A 233 -11.72 18.79 8.55
N GLU A 234 -11.90 20.00 9.04
CA GLU A 234 -11.48 21.23 8.34
C GLU A 234 -10.03 21.56 8.68
N VAL A 235 -9.23 21.82 7.66
CA VAL A 235 -7.80 22.10 7.77
C VAL A 235 -7.48 23.41 7.07
N SER A 236 -6.81 24.34 7.75
CA SER A 236 -6.45 25.65 7.22
C SER A 236 -5.14 26.18 7.78
N ALA A 237 -4.47 27.07 7.06
CA ALA A 237 -3.32 27.81 7.56
C ALA A 237 -3.41 29.25 7.06
N THR A 238 -3.16 30.23 7.94
CA THR A 238 -3.20 31.67 7.58
C THR A 238 -2.18 32.03 6.49
N THR A 239 -1.12 31.23 6.36
CA THR A 239 -0.06 31.37 5.35
C THR A 239 -0.36 30.67 4.02
N VAL A 240 -1.50 29.98 3.89
CA VAL A 240 -1.91 29.25 2.68
C VAL A 240 -3.31 29.69 2.27
N SER A 241 -3.40 30.75 1.45
CA SER A 241 -4.68 31.34 1.04
C SER A 241 -5.44 30.53 -0.01
N SER A 242 -4.75 29.72 -0.81
CA SER A 242 -5.31 28.89 -1.89
C SER A 242 -4.85 27.43 -1.73
N PRO A 243 -5.43 26.67 -0.79
CA PRO A 243 -4.98 25.31 -0.52
C PRO A 243 -5.39 24.34 -1.64
N MET A 244 -4.54 23.34 -1.87
CA MET A 244 -4.78 22.24 -2.82
C MET A 244 -4.48 20.87 -2.21
N TYR A 245 -3.54 20.81 -1.27
CA TYR A 245 -3.07 19.56 -0.70
C TYR A 245 -3.09 19.60 0.83
N VAL A 246 -3.33 18.44 1.44
CA VAL A 246 -3.36 18.23 2.88
C VAL A 246 -2.69 16.91 3.22
N ARG A 247 -1.95 16.88 4.32
CA ARG A 247 -1.36 15.65 4.87
C ARG A 247 -1.67 15.53 6.36
N TYR A 248 -1.64 14.30 6.84
CA TYR A 248 -1.75 13.97 8.26
C TYR A 248 -0.69 12.95 8.67
N ALA A 249 -0.09 13.18 9.84
CA ALA A 249 0.94 12.30 10.41
C ALA A 249 2.08 12.00 9.40
N TRP A 250 2.45 13.01 8.61
CA TRP A 250 3.49 12.94 7.58
C TRP A 250 4.83 13.41 8.14
N ALA A 251 5.43 12.55 8.96
CA ALA A 251 6.73 12.73 9.56
C ALA A 251 7.35 11.35 9.85
N ASP A 252 8.65 11.31 10.09
CA ASP A 252 9.36 10.11 10.53
C ASP A 252 8.83 9.68 11.90
N ASN A 253 8.60 10.66 12.79
CA ASN A 253 8.01 10.45 14.11
C ASN A 253 6.77 11.33 14.34
N PRO A 254 5.58 10.98 13.80
CA PRO A 254 4.39 11.78 14.01
C PRO A 254 3.72 11.45 15.36
N ARG A 255 4.47 11.15 16.44
CA ARG A 255 3.91 10.61 17.69
C ARG A 255 2.81 11.46 18.32
N ASN A 256 2.85 12.77 18.09
CA ASN A 256 1.84 13.70 18.57
C ASN A 256 0.55 13.67 17.72
N ALA A 257 0.46 12.80 16.71
CA ALA A 257 -0.73 12.53 15.90
C ALA A 257 -1.85 12.01 16.80
N ASN A 258 -2.96 12.74 16.82
CA ASN A 258 -3.97 12.55 17.83
C ASN A 258 -5.42 12.49 17.31
N LEU A 259 -5.63 12.11 16.05
CA LEU A 259 -6.96 11.89 15.47
C LEU A 259 -7.33 10.41 15.61
N TYR A 260 -8.50 10.14 16.15
CA TYR A 260 -9.00 8.80 16.44
C TYR A 260 -10.45 8.64 15.98
N ASN A 261 -10.93 7.40 15.86
CA ASN A 261 -12.38 7.14 15.80
C ASN A 261 -12.99 7.02 17.20
N SER A 262 -14.32 6.83 17.25
CA SER A 262 -15.09 6.59 18.47
C SER A 262 -14.67 5.34 19.26
N SER A 263 -13.86 4.47 18.67
CA SER A 263 -13.34 3.24 19.28
C SER A 263 -11.87 3.36 19.70
N ASN A 264 -11.32 4.57 19.74
CA ASN A 264 -9.94 4.86 20.12
C ASN A 264 -8.88 4.18 19.24
N LEU A 265 -9.18 3.99 17.94
CA LEU A 265 -8.18 3.59 16.94
C LEU A 265 -7.60 4.84 16.24
N PRO A 266 -6.27 4.99 16.16
CA PRO A 266 -5.63 6.17 15.58
C PRO A 266 -5.78 6.19 14.07
N ALA A 267 -6.00 7.36 13.49
CA ALA A 267 -6.06 7.55 12.04
C ALA A 267 -4.70 7.23 11.39
N GLU A 268 -4.74 6.61 10.22
CA GLU A 268 -3.54 6.30 9.42
C GLU A 268 -2.87 7.58 8.87
N SER A 269 -1.55 7.53 8.64
CA SER A 269 -0.85 8.57 7.90
C SER A 269 -1.39 8.67 6.46
N PHE A 270 -1.58 9.88 5.95
CA PHE A 270 -2.00 10.09 4.56
C PHE A 270 -1.46 11.39 3.97
N ARG A 271 -1.50 11.47 2.64
CA ARG A 271 -1.40 12.72 1.88
C ARG A 271 -2.49 12.77 0.79
N SER A 272 -2.96 13.96 0.45
CA SER A 272 -3.94 14.15 -0.63
C SER A 272 -3.28 14.44 -1.97
N ASP A 273 -2.01 14.85 -2.00
CA ASP A 273 -1.23 14.89 -3.22
C ASP A 273 -0.91 13.45 -3.62
N GLN A 274 -1.64 12.93 -4.60
CA GLN A 274 -1.22 11.68 -5.23
C GLN A 274 0.15 11.95 -5.87
N PRO A 275 1.16 11.08 -5.65
CA PRO A 275 2.40 11.16 -6.39
C PRO A 275 2.08 10.94 -7.86
N SER A 276 1.92 12.03 -8.61
CA SER A 276 2.05 12.01 -10.05
C SER A 276 3.55 11.92 -10.31
N GLU A 277 4.02 10.75 -10.69
CA GLU A 277 5.27 10.68 -11.43
C GLU A 277 5.18 11.63 -12.62
N SER A 278 6.06 12.63 -12.69
CA SER A 278 6.45 13.21 -13.96
C SER A 278 7.43 12.24 -14.62
N VAL A 279 6.94 11.05 -14.97
CA VAL A 279 7.68 10.09 -15.78
C VAL A 279 7.23 10.32 -17.22
N SER A 280 8.17 10.76 -18.03
CA SER A 280 8.01 10.85 -19.48
C SER A 280 7.96 9.44 -20.04
N PHE A 281 6.77 8.87 -20.18
CA PHE A 281 6.59 7.61 -20.89
C PHE A 281 6.90 7.85 -22.37
N THR A 282 7.98 7.25 -22.86
CA THR A 282 8.23 7.20 -24.31
C THR A 282 7.56 5.94 -24.80
N ALA A 283 6.50 6.07 -25.60
CA ALA A 283 5.97 4.92 -26.32
C ALA A 283 7.09 4.41 -27.24
N VAL A 284 7.64 3.24 -26.93
CA VAL A 284 8.58 2.57 -27.83
C VAL A 284 7.77 2.04 -29.01
N PRO A 285 8.08 2.40 -30.26
CA PRO A 285 7.40 1.83 -31.42
C PRO A 285 7.54 0.31 -31.42
N PHE A 286 6.43 -0.38 -31.69
CA PHE A 286 6.40 -1.84 -31.72
C PHE A 286 7.40 -2.39 -32.76
N THR A 287 8.16 -3.41 -32.37
CA THR A 287 8.88 -4.27 -33.31
C THR A 287 8.13 -5.59 -33.43
N THR A 288 7.99 -6.09 -34.66
CA THR A 288 7.29 -7.34 -34.96
C THR A 288 7.92 -8.50 -34.16
N GLY A 289 7.13 -9.23 -33.37
CA GLY A 289 7.55 -10.48 -32.71
C GLY A 289 7.56 -10.51 -31.18
N ASN A 290 7.33 -9.38 -30.49
CA ASN A 290 7.32 -9.34 -29.02
C ASN A 290 6.01 -8.75 -28.48
N LEU A 291 4.92 -9.52 -28.55
CA LEU A 291 3.74 -9.21 -27.74
C LEU A 291 3.58 -10.22 -26.61
N VAL A 292 3.60 -9.71 -25.37
CA VAL A 292 3.18 -10.46 -24.19
C VAL A 292 1.88 -9.83 -23.69
N VAL A 293 0.77 -10.57 -23.75
CA VAL A 293 -0.50 -10.18 -23.11
C VAL A 293 -0.52 -10.78 -21.71
N THR A 294 -0.43 -9.94 -20.69
CA THR A 294 -0.14 -10.41 -19.32
C THR A 294 -1.38 -10.67 -18.44
N ARG A 295 -2.61 -10.34 -18.85
CA ARG A 295 -3.78 -10.55 -17.95
C ARG A 295 -5.16 -10.67 -18.59
N TYR A 296 -5.99 -11.50 -17.93
CA TYR A 296 -7.43 -11.64 -18.11
C TYR A 296 -8.17 -11.02 -16.91
N GLY A 297 -8.99 -9.99 -17.15
CA GLY A 297 -9.89 -9.42 -16.14
C GLY A 297 -9.20 -8.67 -14.98
N ASP A 298 -9.98 -8.26 -13.99
CA ASP A 298 -9.54 -7.58 -12.75
C ASP A 298 -8.88 -8.53 -11.74
N GLY A 299 -8.64 -9.79 -12.14
CA GLY A 299 -8.02 -10.83 -11.30
C GLY A 299 -8.96 -11.54 -10.34
N ASN A 300 -10.28 -11.27 -10.34
CA ASN A 300 -11.21 -11.82 -9.36
C ASN A 300 -11.97 -13.08 -9.81
N ALA A 301 -12.03 -13.38 -11.12
CA ALA A 301 -12.61 -14.62 -11.66
C ALA A 301 -12.17 -14.88 -13.12
N LEU A 302 -12.19 -16.15 -13.56
CA LEU A 302 -12.14 -16.48 -14.98
C LEU A 302 -13.45 -16.01 -15.65
N PRO A 303 -13.39 -15.22 -16.75
CA PRO A 303 -14.60 -14.77 -17.44
C PRO A 303 -15.35 -15.97 -18.03
N ALA A 304 -16.69 -15.87 -18.08
CA ALA A 304 -17.51 -16.87 -18.76
C ALA A 304 -17.11 -16.95 -20.24
N THR A 305 -17.20 -18.15 -20.81
CA THR A 305 -16.99 -18.38 -22.24
C THR A 305 -17.86 -17.42 -23.06
N ASP A 306 -17.28 -16.82 -24.11
CA ASP A 306 -17.92 -15.84 -25.01
C ASP A 306 -18.27 -14.48 -24.38
N THR A 307 -17.58 -14.07 -23.31
CA THR A 307 -17.66 -12.70 -22.75
C THR A 307 -16.57 -11.79 -23.32
N THR A 308 -16.93 -10.60 -23.81
CA THR A 308 -15.96 -9.54 -24.14
C THR A 308 -15.30 -9.02 -22.86
N ILE A 309 -13.97 -9.10 -22.78
CA ILE A 309 -13.19 -8.61 -21.65
C ILE A 309 -12.32 -7.41 -22.05
N PRO A 310 -12.08 -6.46 -21.13
CA PRO A 310 -11.08 -5.42 -21.35
C PRO A 310 -9.69 -6.04 -21.38
N ILE A 311 -8.89 -5.73 -22.40
CA ILE A 311 -7.46 -6.02 -22.41
C ILE A 311 -6.75 -4.84 -21.74
N PHE A 312 -5.84 -5.12 -20.82
CA PHE A 312 -5.02 -4.11 -20.16
C PHE A 312 -3.60 -4.16 -20.71
N LEU A 313 -3.02 -2.98 -20.93
CA LEU A 313 -1.62 -2.86 -21.35
C LEU A 313 -0.73 -2.64 -20.12
N ASP A 314 0.33 -3.43 -20.01
CA ASP A 314 1.43 -3.14 -19.10
C ASP A 314 2.34 -2.10 -19.77
N GLU A 315 2.54 -0.95 -19.14
CA GLU A 315 3.50 0.08 -19.59
C GLU A 315 4.79 -0.04 -18.78
N TYR A 316 5.93 -0.06 -19.47
CA TYR A 316 7.28 -0.11 -18.89
C TYR A 316 7.96 1.26 -19.03
N SER A 317 8.69 1.70 -18.01
CA SER A 317 9.58 2.84 -18.13
C SER A 317 10.82 2.50 -18.98
N ASN A 318 11.56 3.52 -19.42
CA ASN A 318 12.85 3.37 -20.09
C ASN A 318 13.93 2.71 -19.20
N THR A 319 13.64 2.54 -17.91
CA THR A 319 14.49 1.88 -16.91
C THR A 319 13.92 0.51 -16.48
N GLY A 320 12.89 0.00 -17.16
CA GLY A 320 12.28 -1.31 -16.86
C GLY A 320 11.27 -1.31 -15.70
N VAL A 321 10.98 -0.15 -15.11
CA VAL A 321 10.02 -0.02 -13.99
C VAL A 321 8.60 -0.20 -14.51
N LYS A 322 7.87 -1.16 -13.94
CA LYS A 322 6.49 -1.47 -14.29
C LYS A 322 5.53 -0.49 -13.61
N ARG A 323 4.64 0.14 -14.37
CA ARG A 323 3.43 0.77 -13.82
C ARG A 323 2.23 -0.14 -14.09
N ASN A 324 1.53 -0.57 -13.04
CA ASN A 324 0.16 -1.11 -13.18
C ASN A 324 -0.77 0.07 -13.49
N VAL A 325 -0.72 0.55 -14.72
CA VAL A 325 -1.79 1.38 -15.27
C VAL A 325 -2.88 0.39 -15.67
N ASN A 326 -3.94 0.28 -14.87
CA ASN A 326 -5.20 -0.35 -15.27
C ASN A 326 -5.84 0.45 -16.43
N ARG A 327 -5.14 0.58 -17.55
CA ARG A 327 -5.55 1.30 -18.74
C ARG A 327 -6.18 0.28 -19.66
N PRO A 328 -7.52 0.29 -19.81
CA PRO A 328 -8.17 -0.54 -20.81
C PRO A 328 -7.65 -0.12 -22.20
N MET A 329 -7.42 -1.10 -23.08
CA MET A 329 -7.17 -0.83 -24.49
C MET A 329 -8.27 0.10 -25.01
N PRO A 330 -7.93 1.25 -25.62
CA PRO A 330 -8.94 2.15 -26.17
C PRO A 330 -9.76 1.43 -27.23
N ASN A 331 -11.09 1.65 -27.24
CA ASN A 331 -11.95 1.21 -28.34
C ASN A 331 -11.57 1.98 -29.62
N ILE A 332 -10.70 1.40 -30.46
CA ILE A 332 -10.47 1.62 -31.90
C ILE A 332 -10.22 3.08 -32.40
N ALA A 333 -10.30 4.12 -31.57
CA ALA A 333 -10.15 5.52 -32.00
C ALA A 333 -9.08 6.31 -31.22
N GLY A 334 -8.12 5.61 -30.60
CA GLY A 334 -6.87 6.24 -30.16
C GLY A 334 -5.87 6.21 -31.30
N ASN A 335 -5.48 7.36 -31.82
CA ASN A 335 -4.57 7.53 -32.94
C ASN A 335 -3.17 6.96 -32.61
N TYR A 336 -2.97 5.66 -32.82
CA TYR A 336 -1.63 5.09 -33.01
C TYR A 336 -1.31 5.25 -34.49
N SER A 337 -0.68 6.37 -34.83
CA SER A 337 -0.10 6.57 -36.16
C SER A 337 0.85 5.41 -36.46
N SER A 338 0.44 4.57 -37.43
CA SER A 338 1.10 3.40 -38.02
C SER A 338 1.36 2.20 -37.09
N GLY A 339 0.60 1.11 -37.25
CA GLY A 339 1.11 -0.21 -36.87
C GLY A 339 0.11 -1.36 -36.73
N ILE A 340 -1.08 -1.13 -36.15
CA ILE A 340 -2.00 -2.24 -35.84
C ILE A 340 -3.05 -2.32 -36.94
N THR A 341 -2.86 -3.22 -37.90
CA THR A 341 -3.76 -3.38 -39.05
C THR A 341 -4.57 -4.67 -39.04
N ASN A 342 -4.21 -5.66 -38.23
CA ASN A 342 -4.91 -6.94 -38.15
C ASN A 342 -5.00 -7.44 -36.71
N LEU A 343 -6.21 -7.42 -36.13
CA LEU A 343 -6.53 -8.11 -34.89
C LEU A 343 -7.24 -9.41 -35.29
N ILE A 344 -6.66 -10.58 -35.02
CA ILE A 344 -7.31 -11.87 -35.30
C ILE A 344 -7.71 -12.50 -33.97
N SER A 345 -9.02 -12.69 -33.74
CA SER A 345 -9.51 -13.43 -32.57
C SER A 345 -9.52 -14.93 -32.85
N GLY A 346 -8.74 -15.72 -32.11
CA GLY A 346 -8.79 -17.20 -32.14
C GLY A 346 -9.54 -17.79 -30.94
N ARG A 347 -10.22 -18.93 -31.12
CA ARG A 347 -10.72 -19.77 -30.01
C ARG A 347 -9.77 -20.95 -29.78
N HIS A 348 -9.34 -21.17 -28.53
CA HIS A 348 -8.67 -22.40 -28.11
C HIS A 348 -9.44 -23.03 -26.92
N SER A 349 -9.26 -24.33 -26.68
CA SER A 349 -10.11 -25.17 -25.84
C SER A 349 -9.94 -25.02 -24.32
N PHE A 350 -9.10 -24.09 -23.84
CA PHE A 350 -9.01 -23.70 -22.43
C PHE A 350 -8.56 -22.24 -22.30
N GLY A 351 -9.53 -21.31 -22.19
CA GLY A 351 -9.24 -19.89 -22.01
C GLY A 351 -8.75 -19.19 -23.28
N VAL A 352 -9.18 -17.95 -23.49
CA VAL A 352 -8.68 -17.12 -24.58
C VAL A 352 -7.24 -16.76 -24.24
N GLU A 353 -6.30 -16.94 -25.18
CA GLU A 353 -5.08 -16.14 -25.25
C GLU A 353 -5.20 -15.29 -26.52
N ALA A 354 -5.29 -13.97 -26.39
CA ALA A 354 -5.12 -13.08 -27.53
C ALA A 354 -3.62 -12.97 -27.83
N LEU A 355 -3.15 -13.62 -28.89
CA LEU A 355 -1.88 -13.28 -29.54
C LEU A 355 -2.14 -12.16 -30.56
N LEU A 356 -1.30 -11.12 -30.57
CA LEU A 356 -1.13 -10.27 -31.77
C LEU A 356 -0.06 -10.86 -32.67
#